data_AF-A0A7V2SKK5-F1
#
_entry.id   AF-A0A7V2SKK5-F1
#
_cell.length_a   1.000
_cell.length_b   1.000
_cell.length_c   1.000
_cell.angle_alpha   90.00
_cell.angle_beta   90.00
_cell.angle_gamma   90.00
#
_symmetry.space_group_name_H-M   'P 1'
#
loop_
_entity.id
_entity.type
_entity.pdbx_description
1 polymer ?
#
loop_
_entity_poly.entity_id
_entity_poly.type
_entity_poly.pdbx_seq_one_letter_code
_entity_poly.pdbx_strand_id
1 'polypeptide(L)'
;HHGQAFTRFGKLNLRNAKHGEDLRPLDETSGHEALNKYSRAYLHHLVRANEILGMMLLSWANIAYYQELMAGMRKAIEEDRFEAFKTRTIEGWEKGS
;
A
#
# COMPACT_ATOMS: atom_id res chain seq x y z
N HIS A 1 -7.33 1.51 -14.70
CA HIS A 1 -7.08 0.65 -13.53
C HIS A 1 -5.62 0.68 -13.06
N HIS A 2 -4.64 0.87 -13.95
CA HIS A 2 -3.22 0.98 -13.61
C HIS A 2 -2.89 2.31 -12.90
N GLY A 3 -2.24 2.27 -11.72
CA GLY A 3 -1.91 3.46 -10.92
C GLY A 3 -2.43 3.43 -9.47
N GLN A 4 -3.07 2.35 -9.04
CA GLN A 4 -3.57 2.19 -7.66
C GLN A 4 -2.64 1.32 -6.83
N ALA A 5 -2.37 1.76 -5.60
CA ALA A 5 -1.67 1.00 -4.57
C ALA A 5 -2.58 0.80 -3.35
N PHE A 6 -2.54 -0.38 -2.74
CA PHE A 6 -3.19 -0.67 -1.47
C PHE A 6 -2.15 -0.67 -0.35
N THR A 7 -2.52 -0.05 0.77
CA THR A 7 -1.64 0.10 1.94
C THR A 7 -2.46 -0.06 3.21
N ARG A 8 -1.80 -0.09 4.38
CA ARG A 8 -2.49 -0.06 5.68
C ARG A 8 -3.27 1.24 5.93
N PHE A 9 -3.01 2.27 5.13
CA PHE A 9 -3.72 3.56 5.16
C PHE A 9 -4.82 3.65 4.09
N GLY A 10 -5.13 2.55 3.42
CA GLY A 10 -6.16 2.49 2.39
C GLY A 10 -5.58 2.62 1.00
N LYS A 11 -6.43 3.03 0.06
CA LYS A 11 -6.13 3.04 -1.37
C LYS A 11 -5.50 4.36 -1.80
N LEU A 12 -4.32 4.29 -2.39
CA LEU A 12 -3.64 5.43 -2.99
C LEU A 12 -3.83 5.43 -4.51
N ASN A 13 -4.18 6.60 -5.07
CA ASN A 13 -4.18 6.82 -6.52
C ASN A 13 -2.93 7.62 -6.91
N LEU A 14 -1.90 6.93 -7.38
CA LEU A 14 -0.62 7.55 -7.74
C LEU A 14 -0.68 8.39 -9.01
N ARG A 15 -1.85 8.55 -9.65
CA ARG A 15 -2.04 9.56 -10.70
C ARG A 15 -2.31 10.96 -10.13
N ASN A 16 -2.70 11.07 -8.85
CA ASN A 16 -2.98 12.34 -8.20
C ASN A 16 -1.71 13.17 -8.05
N ALA A 17 -1.78 14.46 -8.40
CA ALA A 17 -0.66 15.38 -8.36
C ALA A 17 -0.05 15.55 -6.95
N LYS A 18 -0.84 15.33 -5.88
CA LYS A 18 -0.37 15.37 -4.48
C LYS A 18 0.82 14.45 -4.18
N HIS A 19 1.06 13.45 -5.04
CA HIS A 19 2.16 12.50 -4.89
C HIS A 19 3.43 12.92 -5.61
N GLY A 20 3.41 13.95 -6.47
CA GLY A 20 4.54 14.30 -7.34
C GLY A 20 5.84 14.66 -6.60
N GLU A 21 5.74 15.14 -5.36
CA GLU A 21 6.89 15.50 -4.51
C GLU A 21 6.87 14.74 -3.16
N ASP A 22 5.97 13.75 -3.00
CA ASP A 22 5.86 12.98 -1.77
C ASP A 22 7.00 11.93 -1.71
N LEU A 23 8.06 12.26 -0.96
CA LEU A 23 9.23 11.40 -0.79
C LEU A 23 8.97 10.18 0.10
N ARG A 24 7.84 10.15 0.82
CA ARG A 24 7.49 9.00 1.64
C ARG A 24 7.19 7.79 0.75
N PRO A 25 7.50 6.57 1.20
CA PRO A 25 7.11 5.37 0.48
C PRO A 25 5.60 5.09 0.60
N LEU A 26 5.13 3.99 0.03
CA LEU A 26 3.73 3.59 0.18
C LEU A 26 3.39 3.36 1.67
N ASP A 27 4.29 2.69 2.39
CA ASP A 27 4.15 2.37 3.82
C ASP A 27 5.52 2.30 4.52
N GLU A 28 5.82 3.27 5.38
CA GLU A 28 7.09 3.36 6.13
C GLU A 28 7.25 2.27 7.19
N THR A 29 6.14 1.66 7.58
CA THR A 29 6.09 0.72 8.72
C THR A 29 5.95 -0.74 8.27
N SER A 30 5.93 -0.98 6.96
CA SER A 30 5.99 -2.33 6.39
C SER A 30 7.42 -2.85 6.44
N GLY A 31 7.56 -4.15 6.74
CA GLY A 31 8.84 -4.85 6.64
C GLY A 31 9.17 -5.31 5.21
N HIS A 32 8.25 -5.15 4.27
CA HIS A 32 8.40 -5.64 2.90
C HIS A 32 8.97 -4.55 1.98
N GLU A 33 10.09 -4.83 1.30
CA GLU A 33 10.77 -3.85 0.42
C GLU A 33 9.83 -3.23 -0.63
N ALA A 34 8.91 -4.04 -1.19
CA ALA A 34 7.93 -3.56 -2.17
C ALA A 34 7.11 -2.34 -1.71
N LEU A 35 6.92 -2.17 -0.40
CA LEU A 35 6.09 -1.12 0.19
C LEU A 35 6.90 0.07 0.73
N ASN A 36 8.17 -0.13 1.09
CA ASN A 36 8.99 0.88 1.76
C ASN A 36 10.20 1.39 0.95
N LYS A 37 10.55 0.75 -0.17
CA LYS A 37 11.76 1.06 -0.96
C LYS A 37 11.64 2.25 -1.89
N TYR A 38 10.47 2.44 -2.51
CA TYR A 38 10.26 3.47 -3.53
C TYR A 38 9.34 4.56 -3.01
N SER A 39 9.71 5.82 -3.25
CA SER A 39 8.88 6.96 -2.89
C SER A 39 7.61 7.03 -3.75
N ARG A 40 6.57 7.65 -3.20
CA ARG A 40 5.32 7.95 -3.93
C ARG A 40 5.59 8.88 -5.11
N ALA A 41 6.53 9.82 -5.00
CA ALA A 41 6.98 10.68 -6.10
C ALA A 41 7.57 9.89 -7.27
N TYR A 42 8.46 8.93 -6.99
CA TYR A 42 9.04 8.09 -8.03
C TYR A 42 7.98 7.22 -8.72
N LEU A 43 7.13 6.57 -7.92
CA LEU A 43 6.04 5.75 -8.46
C LEU A 43 5.02 6.59 -9.24
N HIS A 44 4.71 7.81 -8.77
CA HIS A 44 3.87 8.78 -9.49
C HIS A 44 4.46 9.12 -10.86
N HIS A 45 5.76 9.43 -10.91
CA HIS A 45 6.46 9.72 -12.16
C HIS A 45 6.33 8.56 -13.17
N LEU A 46 6.65 7.33 -12.76
CA LEU A 46 6.54 6.15 -13.63
C LEU A 46 5.11 5.93 -14.14
N VAL A 47 4.12 6.08 -13.26
CA VAL A 47 2.70 5.94 -13.61
C VAL A 47 2.24 7.03 -14.58
N ARG A 48 2.74 8.27 -14.44
CA ARG A 48 2.44 9.39 -15.34
C ARG A 48 3.11 9.23 -16.70
N ALA A 49 4.32 8.67 -16.73
CA ALA A 49 5.06 8.35 -17.94
C ALA A 49 4.51 7.11 -18.69
N ASN A 50 3.54 6.39 -18.10
CA ASN A 50 3.03 5.10 -18.58
C ASN A 50 4.13 4.04 -18.77
N GLU A 51 5.15 4.06 -17.93
CA GLU A 51 6.21 3.07 -17.97
C GLU A 51 5.76 1.73 -17.40
N ILE A 52 6.14 0.63 -18.06
CA ILE A 52 5.81 -0.74 -17.63
C ILE A 52 6.35 -1.04 -16.22
N LEU A 53 7.51 -0.47 -15.88
CA LEU A 53 8.11 -0.59 -14.55
C LEU A 53 7.16 -0.10 -13.45
N GLY A 54 6.44 1.01 -13.68
CA GLY A 54 5.44 1.51 -12.74
C GLY A 54 4.32 0.51 -12.47
N MET A 55 3.86 -0.19 -13.51
CA MET A 55 2.84 -1.24 -13.36
C MET A 55 3.37 -2.48 -12.62
N MET A 56 4.61 -2.88 -12.89
CA MET A 56 5.25 -4.01 -12.22
C MET A 56 5.46 -3.73 -10.73
N LEU A 57 5.99 -2.55 -10.38
CA LEU A 57 6.22 -2.16 -8.99
C LEU A 57 4.91 -2.04 -8.21
N LEU A 58 3.86 -1.47 -8.81
CA LEU A 58 2.55 -1.40 -8.17
C LEU A 58 1.92 -2.79 -7.95
N SER A 59 2.08 -3.70 -8.91
CA SER A 59 1.60 -5.07 -8.77
C SER A 59 2.34 -5.78 -7.64
N TRP A 60 3.66 -5.62 -7.57
CA TRP A 60 4.50 -6.18 -6.52
C TRP A 60 4.12 -5.64 -5.13
N ALA A 61 3.96 -4.32 -5.00
CA ALA A 61 3.53 -3.67 -3.75
C ALA A 61 2.14 -4.14 -3.31
N ASN A 62 1.18 -4.25 -4.22
CA ASN A 62 -0.16 -4.72 -3.90
C ASN A 62 -0.16 -6.16 -3.41
N ILE A 63 0.58 -7.05 -4.08
CA ILE A 63 0.71 -8.45 -3.66
C ILE A 63 1.33 -8.51 -2.25
N ALA A 64 2.40 -7.76 -2.01
CA ALA A 64 3.04 -7.69 -0.69
C ALA A 64 2.07 -7.23 0.40
N TYR A 65 1.31 -6.16 0.16
CA TYR A 65 0.32 -5.67 1.11
C TYR A 65 -0.77 -6.72 1.40
N TYR A 66 -1.30 -7.38 0.37
CA TYR A 66 -2.29 -8.44 0.58
C TYR A 66 -1.71 -9.62 1.37
N GLN A 67 -0.45 -9.98 1.15
CA GLN A 67 0.22 -11.01 1.95
C GLN A 67 0.33 -10.60 3.43
N GLU A 68 0.73 -9.36 3.72
CA GLU A 68 0.78 -8.83 5.09
C GLU A 68 -0.62 -8.82 5.75
N LEU A 69 -1.64 -8.33 5.04
CA LEU A 69 -3.02 -8.29 5.51
C LEU A 69 -3.54 -9.68 5.87
N MET A 70 -3.33 -10.66 4.98
CA MET A 70 -3.81 -12.03 5.18
C MET A 70 -3.01 -12.75 6.26
N ALA A 71 -1.72 -12.48 6.41
CA ALA A 71 -0.91 -13.02 7.51
C ALA A 71 -1.39 -12.47 8.86
N GLY A 72 -1.61 -11.16 8.95
CA GLY A 72 -2.17 -10.52 10.15
C GLY A 72 -3.56 -11.04 10.51
N MET A 73 -4.39 -11.28 9.50
CA MET A 73 -5.72 -11.87 9.66
C MET A 73 -5.67 -13.28 10.24
N ARG A 74 -4.86 -14.18 9.65
CA ARG A 74 -4.71 -15.56 10.16
C ARG A 74 -4.24 -15.58 11.61
N LYS A 75 -3.20 -14.79 11.92
CA LYS A 75 -2.69 -14.66 13.30
C LYS A 75 -3.76 -14.14 14.26
N ALA A 76 -4.59 -13.19 13.84
CA ALA A 76 -5.65 -12.66 14.68
C ALA A 76 -6.77 -13.68 14.94
N ILE A 77 -7.05 -14.57 14.00
CA ILE A 77 -8.01 -15.68 14.18
C ILE A 77 -7.43 -16.71 15.16
N GLU A 78 -6.16 -17.09 15.00
CA GLU A 78 -5.47 -18.02 15.92
C GLU A 78 -5.43 -17.51 17.36
N GLU A 79 -5.34 -16.19 17.54
CA GLU A 79 -5.28 -15.52 18.84
C GLU A 79 -6.64 -14.99 19.34
N ASP A 80 -7.76 -15.43 18.73
CA ASP A 80 -9.14 -15.04 19.08
C ASP A 80 -9.37 -13.52 19.20
N ARG A 81 -8.70 -12.74 18.35
CA ARG A 81 -8.73 -11.27 18.34
C ARG A 81 -9.02 -10.69 16.95
N PHE A 82 -9.77 -11.44 16.14
CA PHE A 82 -10.10 -11.05 14.76
C PHE A 82 -10.89 -9.74 14.69
N GLU A 83 -11.92 -9.54 15.52
CA GLU A 83 -12.71 -8.30 15.49
C GLU A 83 -11.84 -7.07 15.79
N ALA A 84 -10.95 -7.15 16.78
CA ALA A 84 -10.02 -6.06 17.07
C ALA A 84 -9.04 -5.80 15.91
N PHE A 85 -8.60 -6.85 15.20
CA PHE A 85 -7.78 -6.71 14.00
C PHE A 85 -8.55 -6.03 12.86
N LYS A 86 -9.78 -6.45 12.61
CA LYS A 86 -10.67 -5.89 11.58
C LYS A 86 -10.94 -4.41 11.83
N THR A 87 -11.32 -4.04 13.06
CA THR A 87 -11.58 -2.64 13.44
C THR A 87 -10.34 -1.77 13.19
N ARG A 88 -9.17 -2.16 13.73
CA ARG A 88 -7.93 -1.40 13.50
C ARG A 88 -7.54 -1.29 12.02
N THR A 89 -7.82 -2.33 11.23
CA THR A 89 -7.53 -2.33 9.79
C THR A 89 -8.43 -1.34 9.06
N ILE A 90 -9.73 -1.35 9.35
CA ILE A 90 -10.70 -0.41 8.77
C ILE A 90 -10.37 1.03 9.17
N GLU A 91 -10.12 1.29 10.46
CA GLU A 91 -9.68 2.60 10.95
C GLU A 91 -8.39 3.07 10.28
N GLY A 92 -7.47 2.13 9.99
CA GLY A 92 -6.25 2.41 9.21
C GLY A 92 -6.60 2.91 7.81
N TRP A 93 -7.48 2.22 7.10
CA TRP A 93 -7.91 2.57 5.75
C TRP A 93 -8.62 3.92 5.65
N GLU A 94 -9.37 4.30 6.68
CA GLU A 94 -10.04 5.61 6.73
C GLU A 94 -9.05 6.76 6.89
N LYS A 95 -7.91 6.55 7.55
CA LYS A 95 -6.90 7.60 7.81
C LYS A 95 -6.14 8.09 6.57
N GLY A 96 -6.06 7.30 5.49
CA GLY A 96 -5.38 7.70 4.26
C GLY A 96 -6.31 8.02 3.09
N SER A 97 -7.63 8.05 3.33
CA SER A 97 -8.65 8.51 2.38
C SER A 97 -8.61 10.03 2.20
#